data_AF-A0AB34T706-F1
#
_entry.id   AF-A0AB34T706-F1
#
_cell.length_a   1.000
_cell.length_b   1.000
_cell.length_c   1.000
_cell.angle_alpha   90.00
_cell.angle_beta   90.00
_cell.angle_gamma   90.00
#
_symmetry.space_group_name_H-M   'P 1'
#
loop_
_entity.id
_entity.type
_entity.pdbx_description
1 polymer ?
#
loop_
_entity_poly.entity_id
_entity_poly.type
_entity_poly.pdbx_seq_one_letter_code
_entity_poly.pdbx_strand_id
1 'polypeptide(L)'
;MKKATAALVCVATAAAVGIGLTAPAYTDAADTQITISAPQGNRPGASDLNVNMFDGRSFTAYKLADYTNVQVSDGNVTSMDYKLDTPLTNAMVDGWIAKALDQFPMTDVATVSNGTVTFKGDAAAMSPMTFVANYFYGTGADIYGDTGVNSNAMRIFAEAAQKSPTAPGVTATTAPVTVNNDSAVVDASQSGQGLYLIVDTTKGLNNQIPARAMITGTPVTVNGQTYMQFKGSNATYTLGSIKLKAEQVVNTIADTSAQKETLATNQSQRTFQVTANIPNYAAYDNWSSPTYSVTITPSGNVKLDSKYTVEVQPAGFPPGPRCPIPTIRW
;
A
#
# COMPACT_ATOMS: atom_id res chain seq x y z
N MET A 1 30.48 24.85 15.41
CA MET A 1 30.92 23.58 14.79
C MET A 1 30.63 22.44 15.74
N LYS A 2 30.19 21.31 15.17
CA LYS A 2 30.08 19.95 15.74
C LYS A 2 28.96 19.66 16.75
N LYS A 3 28.10 18.75 16.27
CA LYS A 3 27.00 18.01 16.90
C LYS A 3 27.50 17.14 18.06
N ALA A 4 26.69 16.99 19.10
CA ALA A 4 26.85 15.94 20.10
C ALA A 4 25.82 14.84 19.82
N THR A 5 26.33 13.67 19.44
CA THR A 5 25.65 12.38 19.40
C THR A 5 25.61 11.83 20.82
N ALA A 6 24.46 11.37 21.30
CA ALA A 6 24.38 10.57 22.53
C ALA A 6 23.71 9.24 22.21
N ALA A 7 24.55 8.21 22.11
CA ALA A 7 24.15 6.81 22.10
C ALA A 7 23.69 6.41 23.50
N LEU A 8 22.54 5.77 23.63
CA LEU A 8 22.10 5.19 24.90
C LEU A 8 22.75 3.80 25.03
N VAL A 9 23.66 3.70 25.98
CA VAL A 9 24.40 2.49 26.37
C VAL A 9 23.51 1.65 27.29
N CYS A 10 23.40 0.34 26.98
CA CYS A 10 22.87 -0.66 27.90
C CYS A 10 23.80 -0.79 29.12
N VAL A 11 23.26 -0.66 30.34
CA VAL A 11 23.91 -1.14 31.56
C VAL A 11 22.95 -2.07 32.27
N ALA A 12 23.30 -3.35 32.29
CA ALA A 12 22.73 -4.31 33.22
C ALA A 12 23.63 -4.36 34.46
N THR A 13 23.05 -4.11 35.62
CA THR A 13 23.58 -4.56 36.91
C THR A 13 22.41 -4.95 37.80
N ALA A 14 22.34 -6.24 38.10
CA ALA A 14 21.42 -6.79 39.09
C ALA A 14 21.96 -6.52 40.51
N ALA A 15 21.12 -5.98 41.37
CA ALA A 15 21.22 -6.13 42.82
C ALA A 15 19.81 -6.17 43.40
N ALA A 16 19.40 -7.37 43.84
CA ALA A 16 18.15 -7.57 44.55
C ALA A 16 18.34 -7.23 46.03
N VAL A 17 17.59 -6.24 46.53
CA VAL A 17 17.26 -6.10 47.95
C VAL A 17 15.79 -5.71 48.04
N GLY A 18 15.00 -6.58 48.68
CA GLY A 18 13.57 -6.42 48.82
C GLY A 18 13.20 -5.22 49.70
N ILE A 19 12.40 -4.33 49.12
CA ILE A 19 11.53 -3.41 49.83
C ILE A 19 10.21 -3.45 49.06
N GLY A 20 9.14 -3.87 49.72
CA GLY A 20 7.81 -3.96 49.13
C GLY A 20 7.34 -2.58 48.69
N LEU A 21 7.48 -2.31 47.39
CA LEU A 21 6.80 -1.26 46.68
C LEU A 21 5.92 -1.98 45.67
N THR A 22 4.61 -1.99 45.91
CA THR A 22 3.67 -2.24 44.83
C THR A 22 3.92 -1.14 43.80
N ALA A 23 4.66 -1.47 42.74
CA ALA A 23 4.73 -0.62 41.57
C ALA A 23 3.27 -0.40 41.13
N PRO A 24 2.85 0.85 40.84
CA PRO A 24 1.63 1.00 40.07
C PRO A 24 1.80 0.13 38.83
N ALA A 25 0.82 -0.72 38.54
CA ALA A 25 0.78 -1.42 37.28
C ALA A 25 0.87 -0.35 36.19
N TYR A 26 2.05 -0.20 35.59
CA TYR A 26 2.18 0.52 34.35
C TYR A 26 1.39 -0.33 33.36
N THR A 27 0.13 0.06 33.12
CA THR A 27 -0.54 -0.31 31.89
C THR A 27 0.29 0.35 30.80
N ASP A 28 1.16 -0.43 30.16
CA ASP A 28 1.84 0.04 28.95
C ASP A 28 0.76 0.62 28.03
N ALA A 29 0.96 1.86 27.60
CA ALA A 29 0.07 2.49 26.65
C ALA A 29 -0.06 1.55 25.46
N ALA A 30 -1.30 1.23 25.08
CA ALA A 30 -1.57 0.31 23.99
C ALA A 30 -0.80 0.78 22.74
N ASP A 31 0.00 -0.11 22.14
CA ASP A 31 0.64 0.24 20.87
C ASP A 31 -0.45 0.41 19.83
N THR A 32 -0.53 1.62 19.30
CA THR A 32 -1.58 2.10 18.39
C THR A 32 -0.99 2.56 17.06
N GLN A 33 0.31 2.33 16.83
CA GLN A 33 0.97 2.82 15.63
C GLN A 33 0.82 1.85 14.47
N ILE A 34 0.70 2.42 13.27
CA ILE A 34 0.82 1.67 12.02
C ILE A 34 2.01 2.25 11.25
N THR A 35 2.96 1.40 10.90
CA THR A 35 4.09 1.76 10.05
C THR A 35 3.83 1.37 8.60
N ILE A 36 3.84 2.37 7.73
CA ILE A 36 3.86 2.19 6.27
C ILE A 36 5.33 2.23 5.86
N SER A 37 5.83 1.13 5.31
CA SER A 37 7.23 1.04 4.90
C SER A 37 7.35 0.87 3.39
N ALA A 38 8.47 1.31 2.83
CA ALA A 38 8.76 1.04 1.44
C ALA A 38 8.84 -0.48 1.23
N PRO A 39 8.33 -0.99 0.10
CA PRO A 39 8.58 -2.38 -0.26
C PRO A 39 10.09 -2.60 -0.39
N GLN A 40 10.64 -3.63 0.26
CA GLN A 40 12.07 -3.92 0.18
C GLN A 40 12.37 -4.61 -1.14
N GLY A 41 12.87 -3.85 -2.12
CA GLY A 41 13.27 -4.36 -3.43
C GLY A 41 14.72 -3.98 -3.74
N ASN A 42 15.68 -4.70 -3.18
CA ASN A 42 16.97 -4.90 -3.85
C ASN A 42 16.89 -6.26 -4.58
N ARG A 43 16.67 -6.26 -5.90
CA ARG A 43 17.16 -7.37 -6.73
C ARG A 43 17.53 -6.90 -8.14
N PRO A 44 18.79 -7.07 -8.58
CA PRO A 44 19.17 -6.82 -9.96
C PRO A 44 18.45 -7.83 -10.88
N GLY A 45 17.70 -7.34 -11.86
CA GLY A 45 17.38 -8.08 -13.09
C GLY A 45 16.01 -8.74 -13.24
N ALA A 46 15.01 -8.57 -12.34
CA ALA A 46 13.70 -9.23 -12.55
C ALA A 46 12.47 -8.62 -11.84
N SER A 47 12.50 -7.39 -11.32
CA SER A 47 11.29 -6.76 -10.74
C SER A 47 10.87 -5.56 -11.58
N ASP A 48 9.72 -5.67 -12.24
CA ASP A 48 9.06 -4.61 -13.02
C ASP A 48 8.54 -3.42 -12.18
N LEU A 49 8.97 -3.32 -10.92
CA LEU A 49 8.56 -2.31 -9.96
C LEU A 49 9.75 -1.47 -9.52
N ASN A 50 9.77 -0.22 -9.97
CA ASN A 50 10.57 0.82 -9.34
C ASN A 50 9.85 1.25 -8.05
N VAL A 51 10.53 1.11 -6.91
CA VAL A 51 9.95 1.38 -5.59
C VAL A 51 9.83 2.88 -5.37
N ASN A 52 8.62 3.36 -5.08
CA ASN A 52 8.39 4.77 -4.77
C ASN A 52 9.04 5.20 -3.45
N MET A 53 9.50 6.45 -3.43
CA MET A 53 9.93 7.14 -2.22
C MET A 53 8.73 7.82 -1.52
N PHE A 54 8.82 8.01 -0.20
CA PHE A 54 7.79 8.71 0.57
C PHE A 54 7.92 10.23 0.48
N ASP A 55 9.03 10.74 -0.05
CA ASP A 55 9.27 12.17 -0.21
C ASP A 55 8.16 12.84 -1.05
N GLY A 56 7.66 13.97 -0.55
CA GLY A 56 6.56 14.71 -1.16
C GLY A 56 5.18 14.07 -1.04
N ARG A 57 5.01 12.94 -0.33
CA ARG A 57 3.69 12.30 -0.13
C ARG A 57 2.96 12.76 1.10
N SER A 58 1.64 12.71 1.03
CA SER A 58 0.72 12.94 2.14
C SER A 58 -0.31 11.80 2.19
N PHE A 59 -0.66 11.39 3.40
CA PHE A 59 -1.67 10.36 3.62
C PHE A 59 -2.72 10.84 4.62
N THR A 60 -3.93 10.31 4.49
CA THR A 60 -4.97 10.39 5.52
C THR A 60 -5.33 8.99 5.96
N ALA A 61 -5.33 8.75 7.27
CA ALA A 61 -5.79 7.49 7.86
C ALA A 61 -7.17 7.67 8.48
N TYR A 62 -8.17 6.99 7.95
CA TYR A 62 -9.55 6.96 8.43
C TYR A 62 -9.79 5.71 9.26
N LYS A 63 -10.32 5.87 10.47
CA LYS A 63 -10.74 4.73 11.28
C LYS A 63 -11.96 4.08 10.64
N LEU A 64 -11.93 2.75 10.50
CA LEU A 64 -13.04 1.96 9.99
C LEU A 64 -13.81 1.26 11.10
N ALA A 65 -13.12 0.74 12.11
CA ALA A 65 -13.73 -0.02 13.19
C ALA A 65 -12.83 -0.10 14.43
N ASP A 66 -13.46 -0.19 15.59
CA ASP A 66 -12.85 -0.63 16.85
C ASP A 66 -12.78 -2.15 16.94
N TYR A 67 -11.74 -2.66 17.58
CA TYR A 67 -11.68 -4.07 17.99
C TYR A 67 -12.55 -4.31 19.23
N THR A 68 -13.27 -5.43 19.23
CA THR A 68 -14.11 -5.89 20.35
C THR A 68 -13.98 -7.40 20.51
N ASN A 69 -14.27 -7.92 21.71
CA ASN A 69 -14.27 -9.37 21.99
C ASN A 69 -13.02 -10.14 21.54
N VAL A 70 -11.85 -9.49 21.63
CA VAL A 70 -10.57 -10.07 21.17
C VAL A 70 -10.24 -11.34 21.94
N GLN A 71 -10.01 -12.43 21.21
CA GLN A 71 -9.54 -13.70 21.73
C GLN A 71 -8.09 -13.93 21.35
N VAL A 72 -7.28 -14.33 22.33
CA VAL A 72 -5.85 -14.60 22.13
C VAL A 72 -5.54 -16.05 22.49
N SER A 73 -4.71 -16.70 21.69
CA SER A 73 -4.21 -18.05 21.93
C SER A 73 -2.85 -18.22 21.25
N ASP A 74 -1.96 -18.99 21.87
CA ASP A 74 -0.61 -19.27 21.35
C ASP A 74 0.16 -18.02 20.92
N GLY A 75 0.08 -16.93 21.70
CA GLY A 75 0.78 -15.67 21.41
C GLY A 75 0.22 -14.88 20.22
N ASN A 76 -0.95 -15.25 19.71
CA ASN A 76 -1.61 -14.64 18.56
C ASN A 76 -3.03 -14.19 18.92
N VAL A 77 -3.51 -13.14 18.26
CA VAL A 77 -4.96 -12.90 18.19
C VAL A 77 -5.55 -13.97 17.29
N THR A 78 -6.61 -14.64 17.73
CA THR A 78 -7.26 -15.75 17.01
C THR A 78 -8.69 -15.43 16.60
N SER A 79 -9.31 -14.44 17.25
CA SER A 79 -10.61 -13.90 16.86
C SER A 79 -10.73 -12.48 17.38
N MET A 80 -11.45 -11.63 16.65
CA MET A 80 -11.88 -10.33 17.12
C MET A 80 -13.14 -9.92 16.37
N ASP A 81 -14.05 -9.27 17.09
CA ASP A 81 -15.23 -8.64 16.51
C ASP A 81 -14.93 -7.18 16.19
N TYR A 82 -15.68 -6.62 15.25
CA TYR A 82 -15.48 -5.25 14.78
C TYR A 82 -16.73 -4.41 15.02
N LYS A 83 -16.56 -3.31 15.74
CA LYS A 83 -17.57 -2.27 15.86
C LYS A 83 -17.21 -1.14 14.90
N LEU A 84 -18.03 -0.95 13.85
CA LEU A 84 -17.78 0.09 12.85
C LEU A 84 -17.74 1.48 13.48
N ASP A 85 -16.79 2.31 13.00
CA ASP A 85 -16.70 3.71 13.38
C ASP A 85 -17.88 4.48 12.77
N THR A 86 -18.49 5.37 13.54
CA THR A 86 -19.63 6.18 13.04
C THR A 86 -19.10 7.22 12.05
N PRO A 87 -19.75 7.44 10.88
CA PRO A 87 -21.08 6.96 10.47
C PRO A 87 -21.07 5.75 9.50
N LEU A 88 -20.04 4.91 9.52
CA LEU A 88 -19.98 3.73 8.67
C LEU A 88 -21.06 2.71 9.07
N THR A 89 -21.64 2.04 8.08
CA THR A 89 -22.72 1.07 8.26
C THR A 89 -22.36 -0.27 7.61
N ASN A 90 -22.98 -1.35 8.09
CA ASN A 90 -22.82 -2.67 7.46
C ASN A 90 -23.18 -2.65 5.97
N ALA A 91 -24.21 -1.89 5.57
CA ALA A 91 -24.59 -1.75 4.16
C ALA A 91 -23.49 -1.12 3.29
N MET A 92 -22.72 -0.17 3.83
CA MET A 92 -21.55 0.37 3.13
C MET A 92 -20.47 -0.71 2.96
N VAL A 93 -20.19 -1.45 4.03
CA VAL A 93 -19.19 -2.54 4.00
C VAL A 93 -19.60 -3.64 3.04
N ASP A 94 -20.87 -4.06 3.04
CA ASP A 94 -21.43 -5.03 2.08
C ASP A 94 -21.27 -4.53 0.64
N GLY A 95 -21.49 -3.24 0.39
CA GLY A 95 -21.25 -2.64 -0.92
C GLY A 95 -19.77 -2.73 -1.36
N TRP A 96 -18.83 -2.53 -0.44
CA TRP A 96 -17.40 -2.69 -0.73
C TRP A 96 -17.02 -4.16 -0.95
N ILE A 97 -17.60 -5.08 -0.15
CA ILE A 97 -17.41 -6.54 -0.32
C ILE A 97 -17.95 -6.99 -1.68
N ALA A 98 -19.14 -6.54 -2.06
CA ALA A 98 -19.74 -6.87 -3.36
C ALA A 98 -18.83 -6.49 -4.53
N LYS A 99 -18.17 -5.32 -4.47
CA LYS A 99 -17.20 -4.89 -5.48
C LYS A 99 -15.99 -5.81 -5.55
N ALA A 100 -15.45 -6.22 -4.41
CA ALA A 100 -14.32 -7.15 -4.36
C ALA A 100 -14.70 -8.54 -4.90
N LEU A 101 -15.87 -9.06 -4.52
CA LEU A 101 -16.34 -10.39 -4.91
C LEU A 101 -16.83 -10.47 -6.36
N ASP A 102 -17.21 -9.36 -6.98
CA ASP A 102 -17.53 -9.30 -8.42
C ASP A 102 -16.30 -9.62 -9.29
N GLN A 103 -15.12 -9.15 -8.87
CA GLN A 103 -13.86 -9.42 -9.56
C GLN A 103 -13.16 -10.69 -9.04
N PHE A 104 -13.30 -11.00 -7.76
CA PHE A 104 -12.67 -12.15 -7.10
C PHE A 104 -13.70 -12.96 -6.30
N PRO A 105 -14.53 -13.78 -6.97
CA PRO A 105 -15.60 -14.53 -6.30
C PRO A 105 -15.07 -15.53 -5.27
N MET A 106 -15.76 -15.61 -4.12
CA MET A 106 -15.52 -16.59 -3.05
C MET A 106 -16.79 -17.40 -2.78
N THR A 107 -17.24 -18.17 -3.77
CA THR A 107 -18.59 -18.78 -3.82
C THR A 107 -18.93 -19.73 -2.67
N ASP A 108 -17.90 -20.27 -2.02
CA ASP A 108 -18.01 -21.20 -0.89
C ASP A 108 -18.45 -20.49 0.40
N VAL A 109 -18.07 -19.23 0.58
CA VAL A 109 -18.29 -18.47 1.83
C VAL A 109 -19.19 -17.25 1.64
N ALA A 110 -19.37 -16.79 0.40
CA ALA A 110 -20.23 -15.67 0.07
C ALA A 110 -20.80 -15.77 -1.35
N THR A 111 -21.99 -15.23 -1.55
CA THR A 111 -22.57 -14.98 -2.88
C THR A 111 -22.99 -13.54 -3.03
N VAL A 112 -22.80 -12.98 -4.24
CA VAL A 112 -23.30 -11.66 -4.61
C VAL A 112 -24.46 -11.85 -5.59
N SER A 113 -25.62 -11.27 -5.27
CA SER A 113 -26.78 -11.26 -6.16
C SER A 113 -27.41 -9.87 -6.13
N ASN A 114 -27.56 -9.24 -7.30
CA ASN A 114 -28.06 -7.87 -7.43
C ASN A 114 -27.35 -6.86 -6.49
N GLY A 115 -26.04 -7.02 -6.30
CA GLY A 115 -25.24 -6.17 -5.41
C GLY A 115 -25.43 -6.43 -3.91
N THR A 116 -26.25 -7.41 -3.53
CA THR A 116 -26.42 -7.86 -2.16
C THR A 116 -25.50 -9.03 -1.88
N VAL A 117 -24.74 -8.96 -0.80
CA VAL A 117 -23.86 -10.03 -0.33
C VAL A 117 -24.64 -10.93 0.63
N THR A 118 -24.49 -12.24 0.47
CA THR A 118 -25.03 -13.25 1.40
C THR A 118 -23.90 -14.19 1.81
N PHE A 119 -23.55 -14.17 3.09
CA PHE A 119 -22.55 -15.07 3.66
C PHE A 119 -23.14 -16.48 3.88
N LYS A 120 -22.28 -17.50 3.79
CA LYS A 120 -22.65 -18.92 3.86
C LYS A 120 -21.80 -19.65 4.89
N GLY A 121 -22.28 -20.82 5.32
CA GLY A 121 -21.55 -21.66 6.28
C GLY A 121 -21.23 -20.90 7.57
N ASP A 122 -20.00 -21.03 8.06
CA ASP A 122 -19.54 -20.36 9.27
C ASP A 122 -19.52 -18.83 9.14
N ALA A 123 -19.41 -18.30 7.91
CA ALA A 123 -19.47 -16.87 7.65
C ALA A 123 -20.89 -16.27 7.82
N ALA A 124 -21.95 -17.08 7.79
CA ALA A 124 -23.33 -16.61 7.87
C ALA A 124 -23.66 -15.89 9.20
N ALA A 125 -22.91 -16.22 10.27
CA ALA A 125 -23.04 -15.58 11.58
C ALA A 125 -22.12 -14.36 11.78
N MET A 126 -21.24 -14.06 10.82
CA MET A 126 -20.26 -12.98 10.93
C MET A 126 -20.85 -11.64 10.54
N SER A 127 -20.41 -10.56 11.20
CA SER A 127 -20.63 -9.22 10.67
C SER A 127 -19.81 -8.99 9.39
N PRO A 128 -20.21 -8.06 8.50
CA PRO A 128 -19.46 -7.81 7.25
C PRO A 128 -17.98 -7.50 7.47
N MET A 129 -17.65 -6.71 8.48
CA MET A 129 -16.25 -6.40 8.78
C MET A 129 -15.49 -7.60 9.37
N THR A 130 -16.17 -8.47 10.12
CA THR A 130 -15.59 -9.73 10.61
C THR A 130 -15.35 -10.71 9.46
N PHE A 131 -16.24 -10.74 8.46
CA PHE A 131 -16.01 -11.45 7.21
C PHE A 131 -14.77 -10.93 6.49
N VAL A 132 -14.67 -9.61 6.29
CA VAL A 132 -13.48 -8.98 5.71
C VAL A 132 -12.25 -9.37 6.50
N ALA A 133 -12.28 -9.32 7.83
CA ALA A 133 -11.18 -9.72 8.69
C ALA A 133 -10.72 -11.18 8.50
N ASN A 134 -11.66 -12.11 8.31
CA ASN A 134 -11.33 -13.53 8.21
C ASN A 134 -10.90 -13.97 6.80
N TYR A 135 -11.46 -13.32 5.77
CA TYR A 135 -11.35 -13.78 4.38
C TYR A 135 -10.58 -12.84 3.46
N PHE A 136 -10.52 -11.54 3.76
CA PHE A 136 -9.80 -10.54 2.95
C PHE A 136 -8.58 -9.96 3.67
N TYR A 137 -8.72 -9.72 4.98
CA TYR A 137 -7.76 -9.05 5.82
C TYR A 137 -6.65 -10.02 6.11
N GLY A 138 -5.44 -9.60 5.73
CA GLY A 138 -4.35 -10.51 5.56
C GLY A 138 -3.97 -10.75 4.12
N THR A 139 -2.86 -10.13 3.76
CA THR A 139 -2.53 -9.80 2.38
C THR A 139 -1.69 -10.86 1.71
N GLY A 140 -2.25 -11.34 0.59
CA GLY A 140 -1.57 -11.77 -0.65
C GLY A 140 -0.08 -11.59 -0.68
N ALA A 141 0.64 -12.55 -1.27
CA ALA A 141 1.87 -12.16 -1.92
C ALA A 141 1.51 -11.08 -2.97
N ASP A 142 1.78 -9.81 -2.70
CA ASP A 142 1.56 -8.70 -3.64
C ASP A 142 2.93 -8.34 -4.24
N ILE A 143 2.92 -7.80 -5.45
CA ILE A 143 4.14 -7.41 -6.17
C ILE A 143 4.99 -6.40 -5.36
N TYR A 144 4.38 -5.71 -4.38
CA TYR A 144 5.04 -4.82 -3.43
C TYR A 144 5.63 -5.54 -2.19
N GLY A 145 5.82 -6.88 -2.23
CA GLY A 145 6.55 -7.61 -1.19
C GLY A 145 5.77 -7.87 0.11
N ASP A 146 4.46 -7.65 0.13
CA ASP A 146 3.56 -8.36 1.06
C ASP A 146 3.60 -9.86 0.67
N THR A 147 3.57 -10.83 1.60
CA THR A 147 3.88 -12.25 1.32
C THR A 147 2.81 -13.32 1.67
N GLY A 148 1.49 -13.05 1.72
CA GLY A 148 0.51 -14.15 1.97
C GLY A 148 -0.97 -14.04 1.53
N VAL A 149 -1.38 -14.64 0.41
CA VAL A 149 -2.77 -14.91 -0.13
C VAL A 149 -3.89 -13.81 -0.14
N ASN A 150 -4.47 -13.52 -1.34
CA ASN A 150 -5.67 -12.69 -1.66
C ASN A 150 -5.64 -11.15 -1.48
N SER A 151 -4.51 -10.52 -1.82
CA SER A 151 -4.32 -9.05 -1.89
C SER A 151 -5.27 -8.34 -2.88
N ASN A 152 -5.73 -9.00 -3.93
CA ASN A 152 -6.52 -8.34 -4.97
C ASN A 152 -7.95 -7.99 -4.50
N ALA A 153 -8.63 -8.89 -3.80
CA ALA A 153 -9.95 -8.61 -3.23
C ALA A 153 -9.86 -7.48 -2.18
N MET A 154 -8.84 -7.50 -1.32
CA MET A 154 -8.60 -6.42 -0.35
C MET A 154 -8.26 -5.09 -1.04
N ARG A 155 -7.54 -5.10 -2.17
CA ARG A 155 -7.27 -3.88 -2.96
C ARG A 155 -8.56 -3.27 -3.49
N ILE A 156 -9.40 -4.07 -4.15
CA ILE A 156 -10.70 -3.60 -4.67
C ILE A 156 -11.61 -3.15 -3.52
N PHE A 157 -11.60 -3.86 -2.39
CA PHE A 157 -12.33 -3.47 -1.19
C PHE A 157 -11.86 -2.11 -0.64
N ALA A 158 -10.54 -1.89 -0.51
CA ALA A 158 -9.99 -0.62 -0.04
C ALA A 158 -10.25 0.54 -1.03
N GLU A 159 -10.15 0.27 -2.33
CA GLU A 159 -10.46 1.23 -3.40
C GLU A 159 -11.94 1.60 -3.42
N ALA A 160 -12.85 0.67 -3.10
CA ALA A 160 -14.26 0.96 -2.90
C ALA A 160 -14.51 1.77 -1.63
N ALA A 161 -13.80 1.42 -0.54
CA ALA A 161 -13.97 2.07 0.77
C ALA A 161 -13.53 3.54 0.78
N GLN A 162 -12.51 3.94 0.03
CA GLN A 162 -11.97 5.32 0.05
C GLN A 162 -12.97 6.44 -0.27
N LYS A 163 -14.07 6.12 -0.94
CA LYS A 163 -15.12 7.10 -1.28
C LYS A 163 -16.06 7.38 -0.12
N SER A 164 -16.20 6.48 0.84
CA SER A 164 -17.19 6.60 1.91
C SER A 164 -16.78 7.57 3.02
N PRO A 165 -15.54 7.57 3.54
CA PRO A 165 -15.11 8.54 4.55
C PRO A 165 -15.07 9.99 4.07
N THR A 166 -15.08 10.20 2.76
CA THR A 166 -15.03 11.53 2.11
C THR A 166 -16.37 11.97 1.51
N ALA A 167 -17.43 11.17 1.69
CA ALA A 167 -18.75 11.49 1.16
C ALA A 167 -19.35 12.75 1.84
N PRO A 168 -20.15 13.56 1.13
CA PRO A 168 -20.80 14.73 1.72
C PRO A 168 -21.62 14.36 2.96
N GLY A 169 -21.42 15.10 4.06
CA GLY A 169 -22.11 14.86 5.33
C GLY A 169 -21.52 13.75 6.20
N VAL A 170 -20.47 13.06 5.75
CA VAL A 170 -19.70 12.11 6.57
C VAL A 170 -18.59 12.83 7.30
N THR A 171 -18.48 12.62 8.62
CA THR A 171 -17.34 13.05 9.44
C THR A 171 -16.67 11.81 10.00
N ALA A 172 -15.71 11.29 9.26
CA ALA A 172 -14.96 10.10 9.68
C ALA A 172 -13.91 10.46 10.74
N THR A 173 -13.67 9.56 11.70
CA THR A 173 -12.55 9.70 12.63
C THR A 173 -11.24 9.50 11.87
N THR A 174 -10.27 10.41 12.05
CA THR A 174 -8.97 10.32 11.41
C THR A 174 -7.84 10.24 12.42
N ALA A 175 -6.80 9.47 12.09
CA ALA A 175 -5.53 9.47 12.80
C ALA A 175 -4.48 10.30 12.03
N PRO A 176 -3.67 11.12 12.71
CA PRO A 176 -2.57 11.86 12.08
C PRO A 176 -1.56 10.90 11.45
N VAL A 177 -1.01 11.31 10.29
CA VAL A 177 0.05 10.57 9.59
C VAL A 177 1.27 11.45 9.45
N THR A 178 2.41 10.96 9.94
CA THR A 178 3.71 11.61 9.77
C THR A 178 4.50 10.89 8.69
N VAL A 179 4.96 11.63 7.68
CA VAL A 179 5.74 11.08 6.56
C VAL A 179 7.21 11.45 6.72
N ASN A 180 8.07 10.44 6.64
CA ASN A 180 9.53 10.56 6.58
C ASN A 180 10.02 9.99 5.24
N ASN A 181 11.29 10.18 4.89
CA ASN A 181 11.83 9.77 3.58
C ASN A 181 11.62 8.29 3.22
N ASP A 182 11.68 7.38 4.21
CA ASP A 182 11.66 5.93 3.99
C ASP A 182 10.39 5.24 4.52
N SER A 183 9.52 5.98 5.20
CA SER A 183 8.34 5.43 5.88
C SER A 183 7.33 6.51 6.22
N ALA A 184 6.07 6.12 6.39
CA ALA A 184 5.06 6.92 7.06
C ALA A 184 4.52 6.21 8.29
N VAL A 185 4.13 6.97 9.32
CA VAL A 185 3.61 6.44 10.58
C VAL A 185 2.24 7.04 10.83
N VAL A 186 1.23 6.19 11.00
CA VAL A 186 -0.08 6.57 11.51
C VAL A 186 -0.03 6.50 13.04
N ASP A 187 -0.36 7.60 13.69
CA ASP A 187 -0.47 7.67 15.15
C ASP A 187 -1.94 7.63 15.56
N ALA A 188 -2.42 6.44 15.93
CA ALA A 188 -3.80 6.26 16.38
C ALA A 188 -3.99 6.42 17.90
N SER A 189 -3.03 7.03 18.62
CA SER A 189 -3.11 7.17 20.08
C SER A 189 -4.38 7.88 20.56
N GLN A 190 -4.86 8.88 19.82
CA GLN A 190 -6.10 9.62 20.11
C GLN A 190 -7.35 8.93 19.55
N SER A 191 -7.20 8.18 18.46
CA SER A 191 -8.32 7.55 17.75
C SER A 191 -8.64 6.14 18.26
N GLY A 192 -7.71 5.50 18.97
CA GLY A 192 -7.86 4.15 19.57
C GLY A 192 -7.37 3.01 18.68
N GLN A 193 -7.27 1.80 19.25
CA GLN A 193 -6.93 0.58 18.50
C GLN A 193 -8.07 0.18 17.56
N GLY A 194 -7.73 -0.27 16.35
CA GLY A 194 -8.74 -0.64 15.37
C GLY A 194 -8.22 -0.82 13.95
N LEU A 195 -9.15 -0.96 13.02
CA LEU A 195 -8.88 -0.99 11.57
C LEU A 195 -8.84 0.42 10.99
N TYR A 196 -7.86 0.67 10.13
CA TYR A 196 -7.66 1.94 9.46
C TYR A 196 -7.57 1.77 7.95
N LEU A 197 -8.28 2.64 7.23
CA LEU A 197 -8.11 2.89 5.80
C LEU A 197 -7.14 4.04 5.60
N ILE A 198 -6.04 3.79 4.92
CA ILE A 198 -5.00 4.75 4.61
C ILE A 198 -5.11 5.10 3.13
N VAL A 199 -5.29 6.39 2.84
CA VAL A 199 -5.45 6.92 1.49
C VAL A 199 -4.33 7.91 1.22
N ASP A 200 -3.65 7.76 0.07
CA ASP A 200 -2.72 8.77 -0.43
C ASP A 200 -3.51 9.99 -0.94
N THR A 201 -3.25 11.15 -0.34
CA THR A 201 -3.93 12.41 -0.65
C THR A 201 -3.03 13.40 -1.37
N THR A 202 -1.87 12.93 -1.85
CA THR A 202 -0.88 13.74 -2.54
C THR A 202 -1.44 14.30 -3.85
N LYS A 203 -1.14 15.56 -4.14
CA LYS A 203 -1.46 16.23 -5.40
C LYS A 203 -0.17 16.61 -6.12
N GLY A 204 -0.15 16.50 -7.45
CA GLY A 204 0.96 17.00 -8.27
C GLY A 204 2.23 16.15 -8.25
N LEU A 205 2.11 14.82 -8.14
CA LEU A 205 3.25 13.91 -8.31
C LEU A 205 3.70 13.91 -9.78
N ASN A 206 4.95 14.29 -10.05
CA ASN A 206 5.49 14.42 -11.41
C ASN A 206 6.28 13.19 -11.89
N ASN A 207 6.69 12.31 -10.98
CA ASN A 207 7.51 11.12 -11.26
C ASN A 207 7.07 9.88 -10.46
N GLN A 208 5.88 9.95 -9.85
CA GLN A 208 5.35 8.90 -8.99
C GLN A 208 3.85 8.78 -9.19
N ILE A 209 3.31 7.59 -8.94
CA ILE A 209 1.87 7.37 -8.88
C ILE A 209 1.39 7.46 -7.44
N PRO A 210 0.22 8.08 -7.18
CA PRO A 210 -0.43 8.01 -5.88
C PRO A 210 -0.53 6.57 -5.39
N ALA A 211 -0.24 6.34 -4.11
CA ALA A 211 -0.38 5.01 -3.56
C ALA A 211 -1.85 4.58 -3.60
N ARG A 212 -2.07 3.29 -3.81
CA ARG A 212 -3.39 2.69 -3.71
C ARG A 212 -3.91 2.81 -2.28
N ALA A 213 -5.23 2.81 -2.13
CA ALA A 213 -5.85 2.71 -0.83
C ALA A 213 -5.41 1.42 -0.11
N MET A 214 -5.14 1.54 1.18
CA MET A 214 -4.52 0.51 2.00
C MET A 214 -5.34 0.30 3.26
N ILE A 215 -5.60 -0.94 3.67
CA ILE A 215 -6.26 -1.23 4.94
C ILE A 215 -5.34 -2.09 5.78
N THR A 216 -5.12 -1.65 7.01
CA THR A 216 -4.42 -2.43 8.03
C THR A 216 -4.94 -1.99 9.40
N GLY A 217 -4.63 -2.79 10.41
CA GLY A 217 -5.07 -2.56 11.77
C GLY A 217 -3.91 -2.22 12.67
N THR A 218 -4.17 -1.50 13.75
CA THR A 218 -3.18 -1.29 14.81
C THR A 218 -2.83 -2.63 15.46
N PRO A 219 -1.70 -2.72 16.19
CA PRO A 219 -1.50 -3.76 17.17
C PRO A 219 -2.68 -3.82 18.14
N VAL A 220 -2.86 -4.99 18.77
CA VAL A 220 -3.99 -5.24 19.68
C VAL A 220 -3.44 -5.46 21.07
N THR A 221 -3.97 -4.77 22.08
CA THR A 221 -3.55 -4.94 23.47
C THR A 221 -4.62 -5.67 24.26
N VAL A 222 -4.28 -6.83 24.83
CA VAL A 222 -5.16 -7.62 25.69
C VAL A 222 -4.44 -7.87 27.01
N ASN A 223 -5.06 -7.47 28.13
CA ASN A 223 -4.49 -7.64 29.48
C ASN A 223 -3.06 -7.10 29.63
N GLY A 224 -2.78 -5.94 29.01
CA GLY A 224 -1.46 -5.29 29.04
C GLY A 224 -0.39 -5.93 28.14
N GLN A 225 -0.73 -6.99 27.39
CA GLN A 225 0.16 -7.59 26.40
C GLN A 225 -0.23 -7.13 24.99
N THR A 226 0.76 -6.72 24.20
CA THR A 226 0.56 -6.29 22.81
C THR A 226 0.81 -7.44 21.85
N TYR A 227 -0.17 -7.68 20.97
CA TYR A 227 -0.15 -8.71 19.96
C TYR A 227 -0.02 -8.06 18.57
N MET A 228 0.99 -8.51 17.84
CA MET A 228 1.32 -8.03 16.49
C MET A 228 0.81 -8.97 15.40
N GLN A 229 0.17 -10.08 15.77
CA GLN A 229 -0.24 -11.11 14.84
C GLN A 229 -1.71 -11.47 15.02
N PHE A 230 -2.44 -11.53 13.91
CA PHE A 230 -3.79 -12.05 13.84
C PHE A 230 -3.83 -13.30 12.97
N LYS A 231 -4.24 -14.43 13.56
CA LYS A 231 -4.42 -15.71 12.89
C LYS A 231 -5.86 -15.79 12.37
N GLY A 232 -6.04 -15.40 11.11
CA GLY A 232 -7.30 -15.59 10.41
C GLY A 232 -7.52 -17.05 10.00
N SER A 233 -8.62 -17.29 9.29
CA SER A 233 -9.02 -18.65 8.88
C SER A 233 -8.00 -19.33 7.96
N ASN A 234 -7.28 -18.56 7.13
CA ASN A 234 -6.40 -19.11 6.09
C ASN A 234 -4.91 -18.73 6.26
N ALA A 235 -4.58 -17.78 7.13
CA ALA A 235 -3.20 -17.28 7.30
C ALA A 235 -3.02 -16.44 8.57
N THR A 236 -1.76 -16.17 8.92
CA THR A 236 -1.38 -15.24 10.01
C THR A 236 -0.92 -13.91 9.43
N TYR A 237 -1.35 -12.81 10.03
CA TYR A 237 -1.19 -11.46 9.51
C TYR A 237 -0.51 -10.56 10.51
N THR A 238 0.40 -9.72 10.03
CA THR A 238 1.08 -8.73 10.88
C THR A 238 0.22 -7.49 11.03
N LEU A 239 -0.14 -7.16 12.26
CA LEU A 239 -0.79 -5.92 12.65
C LEU A 239 0.24 -4.81 12.84
N GLY A 240 -0.18 -3.55 12.73
CA GLY A 240 0.68 -2.38 12.94
C GLY A 240 1.70 -2.11 11.82
N SER A 241 1.63 -2.84 10.70
CA SER A 241 2.50 -2.56 9.56
C SER A 241 1.83 -2.86 8.22
N ILE A 242 2.25 -2.13 7.19
CA ILE A 242 1.88 -2.40 5.80
C ILE A 242 2.96 -1.88 4.83
N LYS A 243 3.06 -2.45 3.63
CA LYS A 243 3.91 -1.94 2.56
C LYS A 243 3.21 -0.88 1.72
N LEU A 244 3.96 0.12 1.28
CA LEU A 244 3.49 1.14 0.36
C LEU A 244 3.14 0.52 -1.00
N LYS A 245 1.88 0.71 -1.42
CA LYS A 245 1.35 0.17 -2.68
C LYS A 245 1.39 1.22 -3.78
N ALA A 246 2.59 1.55 -4.25
CA ALA A 246 2.79 2.61 -5.24
C ALA A 246 3.90 2.26 -6.24
N GLU A 247 3.71 2.63 -7.51
CA GLU A 247 4.67 2.41 -8.61
C GLU A 247 5.41 3.70 -8.98
N GLN A 248 6.73 3.65 -9.09
CA GLN A 248 7.54 4.77 -9.55
C GLN A 248 7.64 4.76 -11.08
N VAL A 249 7.60 5.94 -11.69
CA VAL A 249 7.94 6.13 -13.09
C VAL A 249 9.41 6.50 -13.20
N VAL A 250 10.19 5.65 -13.85
CA VAL A 250 11.61 5.86 -14.14
C VAL A 250 11.77 6.03 -15.63
N ASN A 251 12.39 7.15 -15.99
CA ASN A 251 12.72 7.50 -17.36
C ASN A 251 14.23 7.56 -17.49
N THR A 252 14.77 6.97 -18.54
CA THR A 252 16.19 7.04 -18.89
C THR A 252 16.34 7.52 -20.33
N ILE A 253 17.43 8.24 -20.61
CA ILE A 253 17.81 8.64 -21.96
C ILE A 253 19.27 8.25 -22.18
N ALA A 254 19.56 7.58 -23.29
CA ALA A 254 20.90 7.12 -23.62
C ALA A 254 21.23 7.43 -25.09
N ASP A 255 22.47 7.87 -25.36
CA ASP A 255 23.00 7.95 -26.72
C ASP A 255 23.36 6.53 -27.19
N THR A 256 22.66 6.04 -28.21
CA THR A 256 22.84 4.71 -28.81
C THR A 256 23.62 4.76 -30.13
N SER A 257 24.10 5.95 -30.52
CA SER A 257 24.89 6.14 -31.73
C SER A 257 26.21 5.36 -31.66
N ALA A 258 26.63 4.80 -32.80
CA ALA A 258 27.96 4.19 -32.92
C ALA A 258 29.10 5.16 -32.55
N GLN A 259 28.87 6.46 -32.67
CA GLN A 259 29.85 7.52 -32.45
C GLN A 259 29.77 8.16 -31.05
N LYS A 260 28.98 7.65 -30.10
CA LYS A 260 28.64 8.33 -28.83
C LYS A 260 29.84 8.83 -28.00
N GLU A 261 31.01 8.20 -28.13
CA GLU A 261 32.25 8.56 -27.42
C GLU A 261 33.06 9.68 -28.12
N THR A 262 32.60 10.16 -29.27
CA THR A 262 33.27 11.23 -30.05
C THR A 262 32.59 12.57 -29.83
N LEU A 263 33.34 13.67 -29.96
CA LEU A 263 32.75 15.01 -29.94
C LEU A 263 31.79 15.18 -31.13
N ALA A 264 30.57 15.65 -30.86
CA ALA A 264 29.63 15.98 -31.92
C ALA A 264 30.11 17.22 -32.68
N THR A 265 30.08 17.16 -34.01
CA THR A 265 30.38 18.30 -34.89
C THR A 265 29.10 18.81 -35.55
N ASN A 266 29.16 19.99 -36.18
CA ASN A 266 28.03 20.51 -36.94
C ASN A 266 27.54 19.48 -37.97
N GLN A 267 26.22 19.29 -38.04
CA GLN A 267 25.54 18.30 -38.89
C GLN A 267 25.75 16.83 -38.49
N SER A 268 26.45 16.54 -37.40
CA SER A 268 26.48 15.18 -36.84
C SER A 268 25.07 14.74 -36.46
N GLN A 269 24.76 13.47 -36.74
CA GLN A 269 23.53 12.83 -36.30
C GLN A 269 23.81 11.97 -35.06
N ARG A 270 22.89 12.03 -34.09
CA ARG A 270 22.90 11.20 -32.89
C ARG A 270 21.55 10.52 -32.74
N THR A 271 21.57 9.25 -32.37
CA THR A 271 20.39 8.48 -31.99
C THR A 271 20.33 8.40 -30.48
N PHE A 272 19.22 8.86 -29.91
CA PHE A 272 18.94 8.72 -28.49
C PHE A 272 17.81 7.71 -28.30
N GLN A 273 17.97 6.83 -27.34
CA GLN A 273 16.91 5.94 -26.88
C GLN A 273 16.38 6.48 -25.55
N VAL A 274 15.07 6.72 -25.50
CA VAL A 274 14.34 7.00 -24.26
C VAL A 274 13.64 5.72 -23.83
N THR A 275 13.89 5.28 -22.60
CA THR A 275 13.25 4.11 -22.01
C THR A 275 12.51 4.53 -20.75
N ALA A 276 11.25 4.15 -20.65
CA ALA A 276 10.42 4.43 -19.50
C ALA A 276 9.47 3.28 -19.19
N ASN A 277 9.21 3.02 -17.92
CA ASN A 277 8.16 2.08 -17.54
C ASN A 277 6.77 2.75 -17.64
N ILE A 278 5.80 2.00 -18.14
CA ILE A 278 4.38 2.38 -18.15
C ILE A 278 3.72 1.65 -16.98
N PRO A 279 3.25 2.38 -15.97
CA PRO A 279 2.55 1.80 -14.85
C PRO A 279 1.23 1.12 -15.24
N ASN A 280 0.77 0.18 -14.43
CA ASN A 280 -0.50 -0.49 -14.70
C ASN A 280 -1.70 0.35 -14.24
N TYR A 281 -2.15 1.26 -15.11
CA TYR A 281 -3.30 2.14 -14.86
C TYR A 281 -4.66 1.42 -14.88
N ALA A 282 -4.76 0.23 -15.50
CA ALA A 282 -6.03 -0.50 -15.64
C ALA A 282 -6.65 -0.93 -14.30
N ALA A 283 -5.85 -0.90 -13.24
CA ALA A 283 -6.28 -1.22 -11.88
C ALA A 283 -6.44 0.03 -10.99
N TYR A 284 -6.63 1.23 -11.56
CA TYR A 284 -6.89 2.47 -10.82
C TYR A 284 -8.25 3.06 -11.24
N ASP A 285 -9.35 2.55 -10.69
CA ASP A 285 -10.73 2.97 -11.03
C ASP A 285 -11.02 4.45 -10.74
N ASN A 286 -10.21 5.10 -9.90
CA ASN A 286 -10.32 6.51 -9.53
C ASN A 286 -9.53 7.45 -10.46
N TRP A 287 -8.70 6.94 -11.37
CA TRP A 287 -7.96 7.75 -12.31
C TRP A 287 -8.71 7.84 -13.64
N SER A 288 -9.62 8.81 -13.74
CA SER A 288 -10.32 9.07 -15.00
C SER A 288 -9.34 9.57 -16.05
N SER A 289 -9.19 8.85 -17.16
CA SER A 289 -8.34 9.22 -18.30
C SER A 289 -6.85 9.40 -17.94
N PRO A 290 -6.16 8.33 -17.51
CA PRO A 290 -4.72 8.41 -17.23
C PRO A 290 -4.00 8.86 -18.50
N THR A 291 -3.20 9.92 -18.38
CA THR A 291 -2.39 10.44 -19.47
C THR A 291 -0.94 10.10 -19.18
N TYR A 292 -0.29 9.39 -20.11
CA TYR A 292 1.14 9.20 -20.12
C TYR A 292 1.73 10.05 -21.23
N SER A 293 2.63 10.96 -20.90
CA SER A 293 3.30 11.84 -21.87
C SER A 293 4.80 11.87 -21.64
N VAL A 294 5.53 11.92 -22.74
CA VAL A 294 6.99 12.10 -22.76
C VAL A 294 7.28 13.37 -23.55
N THR A 295 7.94 14.33 -22.90
CA THR A 295 8.36 15.58 -23.52
C THR A 295 9.87 15.57 -23.70
N ILE A 296 10.33 15.70 -24.94
CA ILE A 296 11.76 15.83 -25.27
C ILE A 296 12.01 17.26 -25.73
N THR A 297 12.81 18.00 -24.96
CA THR A 297 13.19 19.38 -25.28
C THR A 297 14.66 19.42 -25.68
N PRO A 298 15.00 19.52 -26.98
CA PRO A 298 16.37 19.66 -27.41
C PRO A 298 16.93 21.03 -26.96
N SER A 299 18.22 21.07 -26.64
CA SER A 299 18.92 22.35 -26.47
C SER A 299 18.97 23.09 -27.81
N GLY A 300 19.10 24.42 -27.80
CA GLY A 300 18.95 25.26 -29.00
C GLY A 300 19.89 24.94 -30.18
N ASN A 301 20.95 24.16 -29.95
CA ASN A 301 21.91 23.74 -30.98
C ASN A 301 21.62 22.36 -31.58
N VAL A 302 20.54 21.71 -31.12
CA VAL A 302 20.13 20.38 -31.57
C VAL A 302 18.79 20.51 -32.28
N LYS A 303 18.73 19.99 -33.52
CA LYS A 303 17.47 19.85 -34.25
C LYS A 303 16.99 18.41 -34.13
N LEU A 304 15.75 18.23 -33.69
CA LEU A 304 15.08 16.93 -33.75
C LEU A 304 14.87 16.55 -35.21
N ASP A 305 15.31 15.36 -35.59
CA ASP A 305 14.90 14.75 -36.86
C ASP A 305 13.41 14.36 -36.75
N SER A 306 12.68 14.53 -37.85
CA SER A 306 11.29 14.08 -38.02
C SER A 306 11.09 12.57 -37.85
N LYS A 307 12.16 11.78 -37.89
CA LYS A 307 12.13 10.32 -37.79
C LYS A 307 12.31 9.86 -36.35
N TYR A 308 11.26 9.28 -35.78
CA TYR A 308 11.31 8.57 -34.51
C TYR A 308 10.50 7.28 -34.60
N THR A 309 10.85 6.30 -33.78
CA THR A 309 10.12 5.05 -33.63
C THR A 309 9.69 4.92 -32.18
N VAL A 310 8.44 4.51 -31.95
CA VAL A 310 7.94 4.19 -30.61
C VAL A 310 7.68 2.70 -30.54
N GLU A 311 8.22 2.06 -29.51
CA GLU A 311 7.99 0.65 -29.23
C GLU A 311 7.43 0.52 -27.81
N VAL A 312 6.39 -0.30 -27.65
CA VAL A 312 5.80 -0.63 -26.36
C VAL A 312 5.96 -2.14 -26.17
N GLN A 313 6.63 -2.54 -25.11
CA GLN A 313 6.87 -3.94 -24.77
C GLN A 313 6.11 -4.33 -23.49
N PRO A 314 5.49 -5.53 -23.43
CA PRO A 314 4.96 -6.04 -22.17
C PRO A 314 6.10 -6.30 -21.18
N ALA A 315 5.83 -6.05 -19.91
CA ALA A 315 6.74 -6.36 -18.81
C ALA A 315 7.19 -7.85 -18.85
N GLY A 316 8.47 -8.11 -18.56
CA GLY A 316 9.03 -9.47 -18.48
C GLY A 316 9.49 -10.13 -19.79
N PHE A 317 9.41 -9.47 -20.96
CA PHE A 317 10.00 -10.01 -22.21
C PHE A 317 11.46 -9.60 -22.38
N PRO A 318 12.39 -10.54 -22.69
CA PRO A 318 13.75 -10.17 -23.03
C PRO A 318 13.77 -9.38 -24.35
N PRO A 319 14.73 -8.46 -24.55
CA PRO A 319 14.92 -7.73 -25.80
C PRO A 319 15.37 -8.70 -26.89
N GLY A 320 14.40 -9.35 -27.53
CA GLY A 320 14.60 -10.30 -28.63
C GLY A 320 14.15 -9.68 -29.95
N PRO A 321 14.82 -9.98 -31.09
CA PRO A 321 14.68 -9.19 -32.31
C PRO A 321 13.37 -9.40 -33.10
N ARG A 322 12.40 -10.16 -32.60
CA ARG A 322 11.15 -10.44 -33.33
C ARG A 322 10.00 -10.75 -32.37
N CYS A 323 9.23 -9.73 -32.00
CA CYS A 323 7.83 -9.92 -31.66
C CYS A 323 7.00 -9.21 -32.74
N PRO A 324 5.95 -9.84 -33.32
CA PRO A 324 5.13 -9.18 -34.33
C PRO A 324 4.39 -8.02 -33.68
N ILE A 325 4.82 -6.81 -34.03
CA ILE A 325 4.28 -5.55 -33.55
C ILE A 325 2.83 -5.42 -34.06
N PRO A 326 1.81 -5.27 -33.19
CA PRO A 326 0.56 -4.68 -33.64
C PRO A 326 0.89 -3.23 -34.02
N THR A 327 0.90 -2.97 -35.32
CA THR A 327 1.13 -1.63 -35.86
C THR A 327 -0.07 -0.76 -35.46
N ILE A 328 0.05 -0.01 -34.36
CA ILE A 328 -0.89 1.09 -34.09
C ILE A 328 -0.40 2.27 -34.93
N ARG A 329 -1.00 2.45 -36.11
CA ARG A 329 -0.82 3.66 -36.91
C ARG A 329 -1.65 4.77 -36.27
N TRP A 330 -1.02 5.91 -36.02
CA TRP A 330 -1.68 7.20 -35.90
C TRP A 330 -1.59 7.91 -37.25
#